data_AF-A0AA40I477-F1
#
_entry.id   AF-A0AA40I477-F1
#
_cell.length_a   1.000
_cell.length_b   1.000
_cell.length_c   1.000
_cell.angle_alpha   90.00
_cell.angle_beta   90.00
_cell.angle_gamma   90.00
#
_symmetry.space_group_name_H-M   'P 1'
#
loop_
_entity.id
_entity.type
_entity.pdbx_description
1 polymer ?
#
loop_
_entity_poly.entity_id
_entity_poly.type
_entity_poly.pdbx_seq_one_letter_code
_entity_poly.pdbx_strand_id
1 'polypeptide(L)'
;MLTRYIGALSNHLENAEMVYENQVASTCEVKRKKEKWREELDYECKELKCSLEVEQDDIDNHLLIEENDVEEKLIGNGRQISYCMFRLCNLLTEIAEKCLQTDENLLTSIESIHNTYENLETLAIFSYKLKDSKTVASRTPGEQKIGVFLDYELGAVSFYNLNNWSYLYRITDRFTAKLKPHFSSASSSEPLAISIIRV
;
A
#
# COMPACT_ATOMS: atom_id res chain seq x y z
N MET A 1 -27.12 -77.52 22.63
CA MET A 1 -27.62 -76.12 22.58
C MET A 1 -26.50 -75.11 22.82
N LEU A 2 -25.69 -75.28 23.88
CA LEU A 2 -24.57 -74.39 24.23
C LEU A 2 -23.46 -74.27 23.16
N THR A 3 -23.12 -75.36 22.46
CA THR A 3 -22.09 -75.37 21.40
C THR A 3 -22.43 -74.47 20.21
N ARG A 4 -23.70 -74.40 19.80
CA ARG A 4 -24.16 -73.46 18.77
C ARG A 4 -24.02 -72.00 19.21
N TYR A 5 -24.23 -71.73 20.50
CA TYR A 5 -24.15 -70.39 21.06
C TYR A 5 -22.70 -69.90 21.15
N ILE A 6 -21.78 -70.77 21.55
CA ILE A 6 -20.34 -70.50 21.56
C ILE A 6 -19.83 -70.20 20.15
N GLY A 7 -20.23 -71.00 19.14
CA GLY A 7 -19.87 -70.74 17.75
C GLY A 7 -20.39 -69.39 17.22
N ALA A 8 -21.64 -69.03 17.56
CA ALA A 8 -22.21 -67.73 17.17
C ALA A 8 -21.48 -66.54 17.83
N LEU A 9 -21.10 -66.67 19.10
CA LEU A 9 -20.30 -65.66 19.81
C LEU A 9 -18.90 -65.52 19.22
N SER A 10 -18.25 -66.63 18.86
CA SER A 10 -16.94 -66.61 18.20
C SER A 10 -16.97 -65.88 16.86
N ASN A 11 -17.98 -66.16 16.02
CA ASN A 11 -18.13 -65.48 14.73
C ASN A 11 -18.45 -63.98 14.90
N HIS A 12 -19.22 -63.62 15.93
CA HIS A 12 -19.50 -62.21 16.23
C HIS A 12 -18.24 -61.46 16.69
N LEU A 13 -17.38 -62.11 17.47
CA LEU A 13 -16.10 -61.55 17.90
C LEU A 13 -15.18 -61.29 16.71
N GLU A 14 -15.03 -62.28 15.82
CA GLU A 14 -14.20 -62.18 14.62
C GLU A 14 -14.71 -61.09 13.65
N ASN A 15 -16.03 -60.98 13.47
CA ASN A 15 -16.64 -59.90 12.69
C ASN A 15 -16.42 -58.52 13.32
N ALA A 16 -16.53 -58.41 14.66
CA ALA A 16 -16.31 -57.16 15.36
C ALA A 16 -14.84 -56.71 15.28
N GLU A 17 -13.90 -57.67 15.38
CA GLU A 17 -12.47 -57.44 15.20
C GLU A 17 -12.16 -56.93 13.79
N MET A 18 -12.72 -57.57 12.76
CA MET A 18 -12.57 -57.12 11.37
C MET A 18 -13.11 -55.70 11.13
N VAL A 19 -14.27 -55.36 11.72
CA VAL A 19 -14.84 -54.02 11.64
C VAL A 19 -13.96 -52.99 12.35
N TYR A 20 -13.41 -53.35 13.51
CA TYR A 20 -12.50 -52.49 14.26
C TYR A 20 -11.22 -52.21 13.47
N GLU A 21 -10.58 -53.22 12.89
CA GLU A 21 -9.37 -53.07 12.08
C GLU A 21 -9.63 -52.20 10.84
N ASN A 22 -10.76 -52.40 10.16
CA ASN A 22 -11.16 -51.55 9.03
C ASN A 22 -11.37 -50.08 9.47
N GLN A 23 -11.94 -49.86 10.65
CA GLN A 23 -12.15 -48.51 11.19
C GLN A 23 -10.81 -47.84 11.56
N VAL A 24 -9.87 -48.59 12.14
CA VAL A 24 -8.52 -48.11 12.41
C VAL A 24 -7.80 -47.75 11.12
N ALA A 25 -7.85 -48.61 10.10
CA ALA A 25 -7.23 -48.38 8.80
C ALA A 25 -7.77 -47.11 8.12
N SER A 26 -9.09 -46.93 8.11
CA SER A 26 -9.73 -45.72 7.55
C SER A 26 -9.33 -44.44 8.31
N THR A 27 -9.24 -44.51 9.63
CA THR A 27 -8.80 -43.38 10.47
C THR A 27 -7.34 -43.00 10.19
N CYS A 28 -6.47 -44.00 10.03
CA CYS A 28 -5.08 -43.79 9.64
C CYS A 28 -4.95 -43.13 8.27
N GLU A 29 -5.79 -43.53 7.30
CA GLU A 29 -5.79 -42.93 5.96
C GLU A 29 -6.20 -41.44 5.99
N VAL A 30 -7.27 -41.11 6.73
CA VAL A 30 -7.71 -39.71 6.90
C VAL A 30 -6.63 -38.87 7.59
N LYS A 31 -5.98 -39.43 8.63
CA LYS A 31 -4.86 -38.75 9.32
C LYS A 31 -3.69 -38.48 8.37
N ARG A 32 -3.34 -39.44 7.50
CA ARG A 32 -2.30 -39.27 6.48
C ARG A 32 -2.66 -38.19 5.47
N LYS A 33 -3.90 -38.17 4.99
CA LYS A 33 -4.40 -37.12 4.07
C LYS A 33 -4.31 -35.74 4.72
N LYS A 34 -4.76 -35.61 5.96
CA LYS A 34 -4.67 -34.35 6.73
C LYS A 34 -3.24 -33.85 6.85
N GLU A 35 -2.29 -34.73 7.14
CA GLU A 35 -0.89 -34.33 7.27
C GLU A 35 -0.29 -33.90 5.93
N LYS A 36 -0.62 -34.60 4.84
CA LYS A 36 -0.23 -34.17 3.49
C LYS A 36 -0.74 -32.76 3.17
N TRP A 37 -2.02 -32.49 3.43
CA TRP A 37 -2.60 -31.15 3.21
C TRP A 37 -1.94 -30.08 4.09
N ARG A 38 -1.48 -30.43 5.29
CA ARG A 38 -0.76 -29.52 6.16
C ARG A 38 0.58 -29.12 5.55
N GLU A 39 1.35 -30.09 5.07
CA GLU A 39 2.65 -29.86 4.43
C GLU A 39 2.51 -29.01 3.16
N GLU A 40 1.49 -29.29 2.33
CA GLU A 40 1.20 -28.53 1.11
C GLU A 40 0.83 -27.08 1.42
N LEU A 41 -0.04 -26.86 2.41
CA LEU A 41 -0.42 -25.52 2.85
C LEU A 41 0.76 -24.75 3.47
N ASP A 42 1.65 -25.42 4.21
CA ASP A 42 2.86 -24.80 4.77
C ASP A 42 3.82 -24.36 3.66
N TYR A 43 3.99 -25.21 2.64
CA TYR A 43 4.78 -24.88 1.46
C TYR A 43 4.21 -23.67 0.72
N GLU A 44 2.90 -23.67 0.40
CA GLU A 44 2.25 -22.53 -0.27
C GLU A 44 2.33 -21.25 0.56
N CYS A 45 2.13 -21.32 1.89
CA CYS A 45 2.30 -20.17 2.78
C CYS A 45 3.72 -19.61 2.73
N LYS A 46 4.73 -20.49 2.70
CA LYS A 46 6.13 -20.10 2.63
C LYS A 46 6.47 -19.47 1.28
N GLU A 47 5.97 -20.05 0.18
CA GLU A 47 6.15 -19.51 -1.17
C GLU A 47 5.52 -18.12 -1.30
N LEU A 48 4.25 -17.97 -0.89
CA LEU A 48 3.57 -16.67 -0.89
C LEU A 48 4.31 -15.62 -0.07
N LYS A 49 4.86 -16.01 1.08
CA LYS A 49 5.66 -15.11 1.91
C LYS A 49 6.90 -14.63 1.17
N CYS A 50 7.64 -15.55 0.51
CA CYS A 50 8.80 -15.18 -0.29
C CYS A 50 8.43 -14.27 -1.47
N SER A 51 7.34 -14.56 -2.17
CA SER A 51 6.87 -13.69 -3.26
C SER A 51 6.50 -12.29 -2.78
N LEU A 52 5.83 -12.18 -1.64
CA LEU A 52 5.45 -10.89 -1.07
C LEU A 52 6.67 -10.06 -0.64
N GLU A 53 7.71 -10.71 -0.10
CA GLU A 53 8.96 -10.07 0.29
C GLU A 53 9.68 -9.47 -0.93
N VAL A 54 9.74 -10.22 -2.05
CA VAL A 54 10.31 -9.72 -3.31
C VAL A 54 9.53 -8.52 -3.86
N GLU A 55 8.20 -8.61 -3.90
CA GLU A 55 7.35 -7.49 -4.38
C GLU A 55 7.49 -6.24 -3.48
N GLN A 56 7.63 -6.43 -2.17
CA GLN A 56 7.86 -5.34 -1.23
C GLN A 56 9.21 -4.66 -1.48
N ASP A 57 10.28 -5.45 -1.64
CA ASP A 57 11.61 -4.93 -1.95
C ASP A 57 11.62 -4.17 -3.29
N ASP A 58 10.91 -4.67 -4.31
CA ASP A 58 10.80 -4.00 -5.61
C ASP A 58 10.06 -2.65 -5.51
N ILE A 59 8.99 -2.58 -4.71
CA ILE A 59 8.28 -1.33 -4.43
C ILE A 59 9.19 -0.34 -3.71
N ASP A 60 9.90 -0.79 -2.67
CA ASP A 60 10.77 0.06 -1.88
C ASP A 60 11.95 0.59 -2.72
N ASN A 61 12.54 -0.25 -3.58
CA ASN A 61 13.57 0.16 -4.54
C ASN A 61 13.05 1.18 -5.55
N HIS A 62 11.86 0.97 -6.12
CA HIS A 62 11.26 1.94 -7.05
C HIS A 62 11.01 3.29 -6.36
N LEU A 63 10.44 3.28 -5.15
CA LEU A 63 10.17 4.49 -4.38
C LEU A 63 11.46 5.25 -4.06
N LEU A 64 12.53 4.54 -3.66
CA LEU A 64 13.83 5.13 -3.39
C LEU A 64 14.40 5.81 -4.65
N ILE A 65 14.26 5.21 -5.83
CA ILE A 65 14.70 5.81 -7.09
C ILE A 65 13.92 7.09 -7.40
N GLU A 66 12.59 7.08 -7.25
CA GLU A 66 11.74 8.24 -7.48
C GLU A 66 12.03 9.37 -6.49
N GLU A 67 12.25 9.05 -5.21
CA GLU A 67 12.62 10.01 -4.16
C GLU A 67 13.94 10.70 -4.49
N ASN A 68 14.96 9.94 -4.88
CA ASN A 68 16.26 10.50 -5.28
C ASN A 68 16.16 11.40 -6.52
N ASP A 69 15.38 11.03 -7.55
CA ASP A 69 15.16 11.88 -8.73
C ASP A 69 14.48 13.21 -8.36
N VAL A 70 13.49 13.18 -7.47
CA VAL A 70 12.82 14.39 -6.97
C VAL A 70 13.79 15.24 -6.12
N GLU A 71 14.60 14.61 -5.27
CA GLU A 71 15.60 15.30 -4.45
C GLU A 71 16.65 16.01 -5.33
N GLU A 72 17.20 15.33 -6.33
CA GLU A 72 18.16 15.93 -7.28
C GLU A 72 17.58 17.16 -7.99
N LYS A 73 16.32 17.06 -8.44
CA LYS A 73 15.60 18.19 -9.06
C LYS A 73 15.40 19.34 -8.07
N LEU A 74 15.05 19.04 -6.82
CA LEU A 74 14.86 20.04 -5.78
C LEU A 74 16.17 20.76 -5.44
N ILE A 75 17.28 20.03 -5.36
CA ILE A 75 18.63 20.59 -5.18
C ILE A 75 18.98 21.50 -6.36
N GLY A 76 18.72 21.07 -7.60
CA GLY A 76 18.90 21.88 -8.79
C GLY A 76 18.12 23.20 -8.74
N ASN A 77 16.85 23.13 -8.36
CA ASN A 77 15.99 24.30 -8.19
C ASN A 77 16.49 25.21 -7.07
N GLY A 78 16.93 24.65 -5.94
CA GLY A 78 17.50 25.41 -4.82
C GLY A 78 18.75 26.20 -5.24
N ARG A 79 19.62 25.60 -6.05
CA ARG A 79 20.80 26.29 -6.62
C ARG A 79 20.40 27.44 -7.55
N GLN A 80 19.39 27.24 -8.41
CA GLN A 80 18.89 28.29 -9.30
C GLN A 80 18.30 29.46 -8.51
N ILE A 81 17.47 29.18 -7.49
CA ILE A 81 16.91 30.21 -6.60
C ILE A 81 18.03 30.97 -5.90
N SER A 82 19.04 30.27 -5.39
CA SER A 82 20.19 30.90 -4.74
C SER A 82 20.95 31.82 -5.69
N TYR A 83 21.15 31.38 -6.94
CA TYR A 83 21.76 32.19 -7.98
C TYR A 83 20.92 33.44 -8.30
N CYS A 84 19.60 33.29 -8.46
CA CYS A 84 18.68 34.42 -8.65
C CYS A 84 18.76 35.42 -7.50
N MET A 85 18.72 34.93 -6.26
CA MET A 85 18.81 35.76 -5.07
C MET A 85 20.13 36.53 -5.03
N PHE A 86 21.26 35.87 -5.31
CA PHE A 86 22.56 36.53 -5.38
C PHE A 86 22.59 37.64 -6.44
N ARG A 87 22.06 37.37 -7.65
CA ARG A 87 21.97 38.36 -8.72
C ARG A 87 21.11 39.56 -8.34
N LEU A 88 19.95 39.33 -7.74
CA LEU A 88 19.06 40.40 -7.27
C LEU A 88 19.71 41.25 -6.17
N CYS A 89 20.38 40.63 -5.19
CA CYS A 89 21.12 41.35 -4.16
C CYS A 89 22.22 42.23 -4.75
N ASN A 90 22.98 41.72 -5.72
CA ASN A 90 24.03 42.52 -6.38
C ASN A 90 23.44 43.72 -7.13
N LEU A 91 22.33 43.54 -7.85
CA LEU A 91 21.65 44.64 -8.54
C LEU A 91 21.12 45.69 -7.57
N LEU A 92 20.55 45.28 -6.44
CA LEU A 92 20.10 46.21 -5.39
C LEU A 92 21.26 47.05 -4.85
N THR A 93 22.42 46.43 -4.63
CA THR A 93 23.64 47.14 -4.22
C THR A 93 24.10 48.11 -5.31
N GLU A 94 24.13 47.69 -6.58
CA GLU A 94 24.53 48.54 -7.70
C GLU A 94 23.59 49.75 -7.86
N ILE A 95 22.29 49.57 -7.68
CA ILE A 95 21.30 50.66 -7.67
C ILE A 95 21.58 51.60 -6.50
N ALA A 96 21.78 51.08 -5.29
CA ALA A 96 22.04 51.88 -4.10
C ALA A 96 23.32 52.74 -4.23
N GLU A 97 24.39 52.17 -4.81
CA GLU A 97 25.64 52.89 -5.09
C GLU A 97 25.44 54.01 -6.13
N LYS A 98 24.70 53.74 -7.20
CA LYS A 98 24.41 54.73 -8.25
C LYS A 98 23.49 55.84 -7.77
N CYS A 99 22.57 55.58 -6.83
CA CYS A 99 21.74 56.60 -6.19
C CYS A 99 22.52 57.62 -5.34
N LEU A 100 23.79 57.35 -5.01
CA LEU A 100 24.65 58.29 -4.26
C LEU A 100 25.48 59.21 -5.17
N GLN A 101 25.36 59.09 -6.50
CA GLN A 101 26.12 59.90 -7.47
C GLN A 101 25.46 61.27 -7.73
N THR A 102 26.28 62.25 -8.12
CA THR A 102 25.87 63.62 -8.50
C THR A 102 24.98 63.65 -9.75
N ASP A 103 24.08 64.63 -9.81
CA ASP A 103 22.97 64.74 -10.79
C ASP A 103 23.36 64.58 -12.28
N GLU A 104 24.59 64.95 -12.67
CA GLU A 104 25.06 64.91 -14.07
C GLU A 104 25.32 63.48 -14.58
N ASN A 105 25.57 62.52 -13.68
CA ASN A 105 25.81 61.10 -14.01
C ASN A 105 24.56 60.22 -13.84
N LEU A 106 23.46 60.81 -13.39
CA LEU A 106 22.25 60.10 -12.95
C LEU A 106 21.47 59.50 -14.14
N LEU A 107 21.45 60.20 -15.28
CA LEU A 107 20.75 59.74 -16.48
C LEU A 107 21.44 58.51 -17.11
N THR A 108 22.77 58.55 -17.22
CA THR A 108 23.61 57.46 -17.76
C THR A 108 23.60 56.23 -16.85
N SER A 109 23.47 56.43 -15.54
CA SER A 109 23.35 55.34 -14.57
C SER A 109 21.97 54.69 -14.59
N ILE A 110 20.89 55.46 -14.79
CA ILE A 110 19.53 54.92 -15.02
C ILE A 110 19.49 54.08 -16.30
N GLU A 111 20.08 54.56 -17.40
CA GLU A 111 20.11 53.85 -18.68
C GLU A 111 20.92 52.54 -18.59
N SER A 112 22.02 52.55 -17.84
CA SER A 112 22.82 51.36 -17.50
C SER A 112 22.02 50.34 -16.68
N ILE A 113 21.29 50.77 -15.64
CA ILE A 113 20.49 49.87 -14.79
C ILE A 113 19.38 49.20 -15.62
N HIS A 114 18.70 49.98 -16.47
CA HIS A 114 17.64 49.47 -17.33
C HIS A 114 18.16 48.41 -18.31
N ASN A 115 19.35 48.61 -18.90
CA ASN A 115 19.95 47.63 -19.79
C ASN A 115 20.34 46.35 -19.03
N THR A 116 20.89 46.47 -17.83
CA THR A 116 21.23 45.30 -16.99
C THR A 116 19.98 44.49 -16.62
N TYR A 117 18.85 45.15 -16.38
CA TYR A 117 17.58 44.50 -16.01
C TYR A 117 16.89 43.83 -17.21
N GLU A 118 16.91 44.45 -18.39
CA GLU A 118 16.39 43.83 -19.64
C GLU A 118 17.18 42.58 -20.06
N ASN A 119 18.46 42.49 -19.68
CA ASN A 119 19.30 41.31 -19.90
C ASN A 119 19.13 40.23 -18.80
N LEU A 120 18.26 40.42 -17.81
CA LEU A 120 17.87 39.32 -16.91
C LEU A 120 16.99 38.36 -17.69
N GLU A 121 17.63 37.40 -18.35
CA GLU A 121 16.97 36.25 -18.95
C GLU A 121 15.95 35.69 -17.95
N THR A 122 14.67 35.66 -18.35
CA THR A 122 13.58 35.14 -17.53
C THR A 122 13.89 33.69 -17.19
N LEU A 123 14.41 33.45 -15.98
CA LEU A 123 14.75 32.11 -15.54
C LEU A 123 13.49 31.27 -15.54
N ALA A 124 13.52 30.20 -16.34
CA ALA A 124 12.43 29.25 -16.47
C ALA A 124 12.11 28.66 -15.09
N ILE A 125 11.02 29.11 -14.49
CA ILE A 125 10.48 28.52 -13.28
C ILE A 125 10.01 27.11 -13.65
N PHE A 126 10.78 26.11 -13.26
CA PHE A 126 10.37 24.72 -13.41
C PHE A 126 9.18 24.45 -12.49
N SER A 127 7.97 24.54 -13.04
CA SER A 127 6.76 24.05 -12.39
C SER A 127 6.83 22.52 -12.35
N TYR A 128 7.12 21.95 -11.17
CA TYR A 128 6.93 20.53 -10.96
C TYR A 128 5.46 20.28 -10.62
N LYS A 129 4.75 19.53 -11.47
CA LYS A 129 3.51 18.88 -11.05
C LYS A 129 3.92 17.61 -10.33
N LEU A 130 3.80 17.62 -9.01
CA LEU A 130 3.85 16.38 -8.23
C LEU A 130 2.78 15.46 -8.83
N LYS A 131 3.18 14.33 -9.40
CA LYS A 131 2.21 13.28 -9.72
C LYS A 131 1.64 12.87 -8.37
N ASP A 132 0.31 12.88 -8.25
CA ASP A 132 -0.36 12.31 -7.08
C ASP A 132 -0.02 10.81 -7.03
N SER A 133 1.12 10.49 -6.40
CA SER A 133 1.40 9.17 -5.90
C SER A 133 0.31 8.89 -4.86
N LYS A 134 -0.32 7.72 -4.97
CA LYS A 134 -1.39 7.31 -4.08
C LYS A 134 -1.00 7.63 -2.65
N THR A 135 -1.78 8.51 -2.04
CA THR A 135 -1.49 9.20 -0.81
C THR A 135 -1.21 8.21 0.32
N VAL A 136 0.05 7.87 0.56
CA VAL A 136 0.50 7.43 1.89
C VAL A 136 0.74 8.73 2.67
N ALA A 137 -0.36 9.34 3.09
CA ALA A 137 -0.29 10.38 4.10
C ALA A 137 0.26 9.74 5.37
N SER A 138 1.37 10.27 5.88
CA SER A 138 1.71 10.23 7.30
C SER A 138 0.52 10.81 8.07
N ARG A 139 -0.42 9.94 8.42
CA ARG A 139 -1.58 10.32 9.21
C ARG A 139 -1.16 10.19 10.67
N THR A 140 -1.35 11.27 11.41
CA THR A 140 -1.69 11.18 12.83
C THR A 140 -2.63 9.98 13.07
N PRO A 141 -2.58 9.27 14.22
CA PRO A 141 -3.44 8.09 14.47
C PRO A 141 -4.92 8.52 14.54
N GLY A 142 -5.50 8.78 13.38
CA GLY A 142 -6.90 9.06 13.17
C GLY A 142 -7.50 7.80 12.63
N GLU A 143 -8.45 7.24 13.38
CA GLU A 143 -9.21 6.02 13.10
C GLU A 143 -9.33 5.75 11.59
N GLN A 144 -8.68 4.69 11.10
CA GLN A 144 -8.87 4.23 9.72
C GLN A 144 -10.23 3.53 9.62
N LYS A 145 -11.14 4.08 8.82
CA LYS A 145 -12.48 3.55 8.60
C LYS A 145 -12.58 3.05 7.17
N ILE A 146 -12.85 1.76 7.01
CA ILE A 146 -13.03 1.13 5.70
C ILE A 146 -14.51 0.75 5.54
N GLY A 147 -15.08 1.16 4.42
CA GLY A 147 -16.43 0.78 4.00
C GLY A 147 -16.37 -0.39 3.02
N VAL A 148 -17.22 -1.39 3.23
CA VAL A 148 -17.33 -2.54 2.33
C VAL A 148 -18.76 -2.60 1.82
N PHE A 149 -18.92 -2.57 0.50
CA PHE A 149 -20.22 -2.64 -0.18
C PHE A 149 -20.27 -3.88 -1.08
N LEU A 150 -21.34 -4.65 -0.98
CA LEU A 150 -21.56 -5.85 -1.79
C LEU A 150 -22.73 -5.60 -2.74
N ASP A 151 -22.43 -5.66 -4.03
CA ASP A 151 -23.39 -5.64 -5.13
C ASP A 151 -23.54 -7.06 -5.70
N TYR A 152 -24.67 -7.71 -5.40
CA TYR A 152 -24.96 -9.06 -5.89
C TYR A 152 -25.30 -9.08 -7.39
N GLU A 153 -25.87 -8.01 -7.93
CA GLU A 153 -26.30 -7.96 -9.34
C GLU A 153 -25.08 -7.84 -10.26
N LEU A 154 -24.11 -7.01 -9.85
CA LEU A 154 -22.85 -6.83 -10.56
C LEU A 154 -21.77 -7.82 -10.16
N GLY A 155 -22.02 -8.70 -9.19
CA GLY A 155 -21.03 -9.64 -8.68
C GLY A 155 -19.79 -8.92 -8.15
N ALA A 156 -19.97 -7.83 -7.41
CA ALA A 156 -18.87 -6.97 -7.01
C ALA A 156 -18.84 -6.70 -5.50
N VAL A 157 -17.65 -6.75 -4.91
CA VAL A 157 -17.36 -6.23 -3.57
C VAL A 157 -16.47 -5.01 -3.73
N SER A 158 -16.95 -3.84 -3.29
CA SER A 158 -16.24 -2.57 -3.38
C SER A 158 -15.80 -2.08 -2.00
N PHE A 159 -14.60 -1.51 -1.94
CA PHE A 159 -13.96 -1.00 -0.74
C PHE A 159 -13.80 0.52 -0.84
N TYR A 160 -14.07 1.22 0.26
CA TYR A 160 -14.02 2.68 0.35
C TYR A 160 -13.25 3.11 1.59
N ASN A 161 -12.53 4.22 1.48
CA ASN A 161 -11.99 4.92 2.63
C ASN A 161 -13.09 5.82 3.17
N LEU A 162 -13.69 5.48 4.31
CA LEU A 162 -14.79 6.28 4.88
C LEU A 162 -14.31 7.58 5.53
N ASN A 163 -13.00 7.79 5.66
CA ASN A 163 -12.48 9.06 6.17
C ASN A 163 -12.69 10.21 5.18
N ASN A 164 -12.55 9.93 3.89
CA ASN A 164 -12.66 10.90 2.81
C ASN A 164 -13.66 10.45 1.73
N TRP A 165 -14.37 9.35 1.96
CA TRP A 165 -15.32 8.73 1.05
C TRP A 165 -14.74 8.33 -0.31
N SER A 166 -13.41 8.19 -0.41
CA SER A 166 -12.77 7.82 -1.68
C SER A 166 -12.90 6.33 -1.95
N TYR A 167 -13.15 5.97 -3.21
CA TYR A 167 -13.10 4.58 -3.67
C TYR A 167 -11.67 4.03 -3.57
N LEU A 168 -11.52 2.82 -3.03
CA LEU A 168 -10.22 2.16 -2.88
C LEU A 168 -10.03 1.08 -3.95
N TYR A 169 -10.93 0.10 -3.96
CA TYR A 169 -10.74 -1.12 -4.73
C TYR A 169 -12.07 -1.86 -4.97
N ARG A 170 -12.11 -2.74 -5.97
CA ARG A 170 -13.24 -3.64 -6.23
C ARG A 170 -12.75 -5.00 -6.66
N ILE A 171 -13.35 -6.02 -6.06
CA ILE A 171 -13.26 -7.41 -6.46
C ILE A 171 -14.53 -7.74 -7.24
N THR A 172 -14.38 -8.35 -8.40
CA THR A 172 -15.51 -8.84 -9.21
C THR A 172 -15.43 -10.34 -9.34
N ASP A 173 -16.50 -11.04 -8.98
CA ASP A 173 -16.62 -12.48 -9.14
C ASP A 173 -18.10 -12.90 -9.24
N ARG A 174 -18.36 -14.08 -9.76
CA ARG A 174 -19.72 -14.62 -9.92
C ARG A 174 -20.17 -15.31 -8.63
N PHE A 175 -20.85 -14.57 -7.76
CA PHE A 175 -21.39 -15.11 -6.52
C PHE A 175 -22.64 -15.97 -6.77
N THR A 176 -22.50 -17.29 -6.64
CA THR A 176 -23.61 -18.25 -6.81
C THR A 176 -24.32 -18.58 -5.49
N ALA A 177 -23.76 -18.15 -4.37
CA ALA A 177 -24.26 -18.39 -3.03
C ALA A 177 -24.24 -17.12 -2.18
N LYS A 178 -24.99 -17.14 -1.07
CA LYS A 178 -25.01 -16.04 -0.11
C LYS A 178 -23.64 -15.88 0.55
N LEU A 179 -23.03 -14.71 0.40
CA LEU A 179 -21.77 -14.38 1.04
C LEU A 179 -21.96 -14.13 2.53
N LYS A 180 -21.00 -14.60 3.34
CA LYS A 180 -20.91 -14.34 4.77
C LYS A 180 -19.58 -13.67 5.07
N PRO A 181 -19.57 -12.52 5.76
CA PRO A 181 -18.32 -11.89 6.14
C PRO A 181 -17.60 -12.75 7.18
N HIS A 182 -16.30 -12.96 6.97
CA HIS A 182 -15.40 -13.63 7.92
C HIS A 182 -14.28 -12.65 8.28
N PHE A 183 -14.08 -12.42 9.57
CA PHE A 183 -13.04 -11.52 10.07
C PHE A 183 -12.11 -12.29 10.99
N SER A 184 -10.81 -12.19 10.73
CA SER A 184 -9.76 -12.67 11.63
C SER A 184 -8.91 -11.48 12.06
N SER A 185 -8.93 -11.14 13.34
CA SER A 185 -7.98 -10.20 13.90
C SER A 185 -6.69 -10.94 14.22
N ALA A 186 -5.55 -10.51 13.64
CA ALA A 186 -4.26 -10.81 14.24
C ALA A 186 -4.21 -10.19 15.65
N SER A 187 -3.36 -10.70 16.54
CA SER A 187 -3.17 -10.19 17.90
C SER A 187 -2.68 -8.73 17.90
N SER A 188 -3.59 -7.78 17.72
CA SER A 188 -3.36 -6.33 17.80
C SER A 188 -3.77 -5.82 19.18
N SER A 189 -3.01 -4.85 19.72
CA SER A 189 -3.36 -4.19 20.98
C SER A 189 -4.50 -3.17 20.83
N GLU A 190 -4.92 -2.87 19.59
CA GLU A 190 -5.93 -1.84 19.30
C GLU A 190 -7.33 -2.45 19.07
N PRO A 191 -8.39 -1.83 19.60
CA PRO A 191 -9.76 -2.31 19.45
C PRO A 191 -10.30 -2.07 18.04
N LEU A 192 -10.78 -3.15 17.38
CA LEU A 192 -11.52 -3.08 16.13
C LEU A 192 -13.03 -2.93 16.40
N ALA A 193 -13.67 -1.90 15.84
CA ALA A 193 -15.11 -1.73 15.89
C ALA A 193 -15.74 -2.02 14.52
N ILE A 194 -16.74 -2.92 14.49
CA ILE A 194 -17.51 -3.25 13.28
C ILE A 194 -18.94 -2.78 13.46
N SER A 195 -19.47 -2.02 12.50
CA SER A 195 -20.85 -1.55 12.51
C SER A 195 -21.49 -1.75 11.14
N ILE A 196 -22.78 -2.09 11.14
CA ILE A 196 -23.59 -2.16 9.93
C ILE A 196 -24.22 -0.79 9.74
N ILE A 197 -23.85 -0.11 8.65
CA ILE A 197 -24.50 1.13 8.23
C ILE A 197 -25.69 0.74 7.37
N ARG A 198 -26.89 1.14 7.79
CA ARG A 198 -28.09 1.08 6.96
C ARG A 198 -28.15 2.38 6.17
N VAL A 199 -28.13 2.28 4.85
CA VAL A 199 -28.34 3.39 3.91
C VAL A 199 -29.77 3.33 3.41
#